data_AF-A0A943PXM1-F1
#
_entry.id   AF-A0A943PXM1-F1
#
_cell.length_a   1.000
_cell.length_b   1.000
_cell.length_c   1.000
_cell.angle_alpha   90.00
_cell.angle_beta   90.00
_cell.angle_gamma   90.00
#
_symmetry.space_group_name_H-M   'P 1'
#
loop_
_entity.id
_entity.type
_entity.pdbx_description
1 polymer ?
#
loop_
_entity_poly.entity_id
_entity_poly.type
_entity_poly.pdbx_seq_one_letter_code
_entity_poly.pdbx_strand_id
1 'polypeptide(L)'
;MNFKNKKIDLPKFTIAFEEKMEEIENLNKNFLLGNVRRIEVLRKCYEFLSDLLTEEKLLEILESASFEDIDTKELELLFFIIKTEYERPLEEATVKREQEKINGIFKNTNISDIIKIYEKANGKS
;
A
#
# COMPACT_ATOMS: atom_id res chain seq x y z
N MET A 1 12.87 -11.48 5.49
CA MET A 1 12.89 -10.09 5.02
C MET A 1 12.93 -9.14 6.22
N ASN A 2 13.45 -7.92 6.08
CA ASN A 2 13.49 -6.93 7.17
C ASN A 2 12.24 -6.04 7.08
N PHE A 3 11.14 -6.43 7.75
CA PHE A 3 9.97 -5.56 7.84
C PHE A 3 10.17 -4.56 8.99
N LYS A 4 10.43 -3.29 8.68
CA LYS A 4 10.68 -2.22 9.68
C LYS A 4 11.73 -2.60 10.74
N ASN A 5 12.88 -3.13 10.31
CA ASN A 5 13.98 -3.59 11.19
C ASN A 5 13.60 -4.69 12.20
N LYS A 6 12.49 -5.41 11.97
CA LYS A 6 12.15 -6.63 12.70
C LYS A 6 12.20 -7.82 11.76
N LYS A 7 12.90 -8.86 12.19
CA LYS A 7 12.94 -10.15 11.50
C LYS A 7 11.64 -10.87 11.84
N ILE A 8 10.63 -10.69 10.99
CA ILE A 8 9.34 -11.37 11.10
C ILE A 8 9.34 -12.48 10.05
N ASP A 9 8.98 -13.69 10.48
CA ASP A 9 8.80 -14.81 9.58
C ASP A 9 7.41 -14.68 8.95
N LEU A 10 7.37 -14.06 7.77
CA LEU A 10 6.13 -13.86 7.02
C LEU A 10 5.80 -15.14 6.23
N PRO A 11 4.50 -15.44 6.01
CA PRO A 11 4.12 -16.50 5.10
C PRO A 11 4.79 -16.32 3.73
N LYS A 12 5.21 -17.43 3.11
CA LYS A 12 5.90 -17.40 1.80
C LYS A 12 5.12 -16.62 0.73
N PHE A 13 3.79 -16.73 0.76
CA PHE A 13 2.90 -16.01 -0.15
C PHE A 13 3.02 -14.48 0.01
N THR A 14 3.03 -13.98 1.25
CA THR A 14 3.19 -12.55 1.58
C THR A 14 4.52 -12.00 1.05
N ILE A 15 5.61 -12.78 1.21
CA ILE A 15 6.94 -12.38 0.71
C ILE A 15 6.94 -12.30 -0.82
N ALA A 16 6.45 -13.35 -1.50
CA ALA A 16 6.42 -13.39 -2.95
C ALA A 16 5.54 -12.27 -3.54
N PHE A 17 4.42 -11.95 -2.88
CA PHE A 17 3.55 -10.85 -3.27
C PHE A 17 4.27 -9.50 -3.16
N GLU A 18 4.94 -9.23 -2.03
CA GLU A 18 5.70 -7.99 -1.82
C GLU A 18 6.83 -7.83 -2.85
N GLU A 19 7.59 -8.90 -3.13
CA GLU A 19 8.67 -8.87 -4.11
C GLU A 19 8.16 -8.55 -5.52
N LYS A 20 7.02 -9.13 -5.94
CA LYS A 20 6.39 -8.85 -7.24
C LYS A 20 5.87 -7.42 -7.33
N MET A 21 5.27 -6.92 -6.26
CA MET A 21 4.81 -5.53 -6.20
C MET A 21 5.98 -4.55 -6.31
N GLU A 22 7.08 -4.80 -5.61
CA GLU A 22 8.28 -3.97 -5.68
C GLU A 22 8.92 -3.99 -7.09
N GLU A 23 8.94 -5.16 -7.75
CA GLU A 23 9.38 -5.30 -9.14
C GLU A 23 8.59 -4.36 -10.07
N ILE A 24 7.25 -4.41 -10.00
CA ILE A 24 6.35 -3.58 -10.83
C ILE A 24 6.51 -2.10 -10.52
N GLU A 25 6.62 -1.72 -9.25
CA GLU A 25 6.84 -0.33 -8.86
C GLU A 25 8.17 0.22 -9.38
N ASN A 26 9.24 -0.57 -9.29
CA ASN A 26 10.55 -0.18 -9.81
C ASN A 26 10.54 -0.05 -11.33
N LEU A 27 9.84 -0.94 -12.04
CA LEU A 27 9.61 -0.81 -13.48
C LEU A 27 8.81 0.46 -13.80
N ASN A 28 7.76 0.76 -13.04
CA ASN A 28 6.97 1.97 -13.22
C ASN A 28 7.79 3.25 -12.99
N LYS A 29 8.64 3.27 -11.95
CA LYS A 29 9.61 4.37 -11.73
C LYS A 29 10.55 4.52 -12.92
N ASN A 30 11.09 3.42 -13.43
CA ASN A 30 11.98 3.46 -14.59
C ASN A 30 11.27 3.90 -15.88
N PHE A 31 9.98 3.59 -16.05
CA PHE A 31 9.16 4.16 -17.12
C PHE A 31 9.04 5.69 -16.99
N LEU A 32 8.76 6.20 -15.79
CA LEU A 32 8.68 7.65 -15.55
C LEU A 32 10.01 8.38 -15.83
N LEU A 33 11.13 7.68 -15.66
CA LEU A 33 12.47 8.17 -16.01
C LEU A 33 12.82 8.02 -17.51
N GLY A 34 11.92 7.43 -18.32
CA GLY A 34 12.14 7.20 -19.75
C GLY A 34 13.05 6.01 -20.08
N ASN A 35 13.38 5.17 -19.09
CA ASN A 35 14.30 4.04 -19.27
C ASN A 35 13.61 2.76 -19.77
N VAL A 36 12.28 2.71 -19.70
CA VAL A 36 11.46 1.52 -19.99
C VAL A 36 10.17 1.95 -20.68
N ARG A 37 9.62 1.12 -21.57
CA ARG A 37 8.36 1.41 -22.25
C ARG A 37 7.15 1.09 -21.36
N ARG A 38 6.05 1.85 -21.50
CA ARG A 38 4.81 1.62 -20.73
C ARG A 38 4.29 0.19 -20.87
N ILE A 39 4.36 -0.37 -22.07
CA ILE A 39 3.87 -1.72 -22.37
C ILE A 39 4.56 -2.80 -21.54
N GLU A 40 5.81 -2.58 -21.11
CA GLU A 40 6.55 -3.53 -20.29
C GLU A 40 6.05 -3.50 -18.83
N VAL A 41 5.67 -2.32 -18.33
CA VAL A 41 5.00 -2.19 -17.03
C VAL A 41 3.63 -2.89 -17.05
N LEU A 42 2.84 -2.63 -18.10
CA LEU A 42 1.51 -3.24 -18.25
C LEU A 42 1.58 -4.76 -18.36
N ARG A 43 2.55 -5.29 -19.13
CA ARG A 43 2.76 -6.74 -19.24
C ARG A 43 3.07 -7.36 -17.88
N LYS A 44 3.88 -6.68 -17.07
CA LYS A 44 4.23 -7.13 -15.72
C LYS A 44 3.06 -7.08 -14.75
N CYS A 45 2.18 -6.08 -14.86
CA CYS A 45 0.91 -6.08 -14.14
C CYS A 45 0.04 -7.28 -14.54
N TYR A 46 -0.09 -7.56 -15.85
CA TYR A 46 -0.88 -8.70 -16.34
C TYR A 46 -0.33 -10.06 -15.89
N GLU A 47 0.98 -10.26 -15.98
CA GLU A 47 1.67 -11.47 -15.46
C GLU A 47 1.35 -11.67 -13.98
N PHE A 48 1.52 -10.63 -13.17
CA PHE A 48 1.23 -10.70 -11.73
C PHE A 48 -0.23 -11.03 -11.43
N LEU A 49 -1.18 -10.41 -12.13
CA LEU A 49 -2.60 -10.68 -11.94
C LEU A 49 -2.99 -12.09 -12.38
N SER A 50 -2.35 -12.61 -13.43
CA SER A 50 -2.53 -13.99 -13.91
C SER A 50 -1.95 -15.03 -12.95
N ASP A 51 -0.85 -14.70 -12.26
CA ASP A 51 -0.27 -15.55 -11.22
C ASP A 51 -1.14 -15.55 -9.93
N LEU A 52 -1.82 -14.44 -9.65
CA LEU A 52 -2.58 -14.22 -8.43
C LEU A 52 -4.03 -14.74 -8.52
N LEU A 53 -4.66 -14.57 -9.68
CA LEU A 53 -6.06 -14.90 -9.93
C LEU A 53 -6.17 -16.15 -10.82
N THR A 54 -7.29 -16.87 -10.74
CA THR A 54 -7.57 -17.89 -11.75
C THR A 54 -7.85 -17.24 -13.10
N GLU A 55 -7.53 -17.94 -14.18
CA GLU A 55 -7.82 -17.49 -15.56
C GLU A 55 -9.30 -17.11 -15.73
N GLU A 56 -10.21 -17.91 -15.15
CA GLU A 56 -11.66 -17.65 -15.14
C GLU A 56 -12.00 -16.29 -14.50
N LYS A 57 -11.36 -15.95 -13.37
CA LYS A 57 -11.60 -14.68 -12.67
C LYS A 57 -10.98 -13.51 -13.39
N LEU A 58 -9.82 -13.69 -13.99
CA LEU A 58 -9.18 -12.67 -14.79
C LEU A 58 -10.04 -12.33 -16.02
N LEU A 59 -10.56 -13.36 -16.70
CA LEU A 59 -11.48 -13.23 -17.83
C LEU A 59 -12.81 -12.58 -17.44
N GLU A 60 -13.37 -12.93 -16.28
CA GLU A 60 -14.60 -12.33 -15.75
C GLU A 60 -14.45 -10.81 -15.50
N ILE A 61 -13.28 -10.39 -15.01
CA ILE A 61 -13.05 -8.99 -14.62
C ILE A 61 -12.61 -8.12 -15.80
N LEU A 62 -11.71 -8.64 -16.63
CA LEU A 62 -11.04 -7.88 -17.71
C LEU A 62 -11.67 -8.14 -19.09
N GLU A 63 -12.70 -9.01 -19.14
CA GLU A 63 -13.44 -9.39 -20.34
C GLU A 63 -12.57 -9.83 -21.53
N SER A 64 -11.32 -10.20 -21.26
CA SER A 64 -10.30 -10.55 -22.25
C SER A 64 -9.53 -11.81 -21.83
N ALA A 65 -9.24 -12.65 -22.82
CA ALA A 65 -8.43 -13.85 -22.66
C ALA A 65 -6.93 -13.62 -22.99
N SER A 66 -6.56 -12.43 -23.46
CA SER A 66 -5.19 -12.11 -23.89
C SER A 66 -4.74 -10.73 -23.40
N PHE A 67 -3.43 -10.54 -23.28
CA PHE A 67 -2.85 -9.24 -22.98
C PHE A 67 -3.03 -8.24 -24.14
N GLU A 68 -3.07 -8.74 -25.38
CA GLU A 68 -3.15 -7.91 -26.58
C GLU A 68 -4.52 -7.25 -26.74
N ASP A 69 -5.58 -7.86 -26.20
CA ASP A 69 -6.96 -7.39 -26.33
C ASP A 69 -7.50 -6.69 -25.08
N ILE A 70 -6.69 -6.60 -24.01
CA ILE A 70 -7.13 -6.04 -22.73
C ILE A 70 -7.24 -4.50 -22.76
N ASP A 71 -8.26 -3.94 -22.09
CA ASP A 71 -8.24 -2.51 -21.78
C ASP A 71 -7.16 -2.24 -20.72
N THR A 72 -6.11 -1.54 -21.15
CA THR A 72 -4.98 -1.17 -20.29
C THR A 72 -5.38 -0.38 -19.04
N LYS A 73 -6.47 0.39 -19.07
CA LYS A 73 -6.95 1.15 -17.91
C LYS A 73 -7.63 0.25 -16.89
N GLU A 74 -8.37 -0.76 -17.35
CA GLU A 74 -9.00 -1.74 -16.48
C GLU A 74 -7.95 -2.61 -15.80
N LEU A 75 -6.92 -3.00 -16.55
CA LEU A 75 -5.75 -3.69 -16.02
C LEU A 75 -5.05 -2.89 -14.91
N GLU A 76 -4.79 -1.60 -15.15
CA GLU A 76 -4.19 -0.69 -14.18
C GLU A 76 -5.06 -0.50 -12.94
N LEU A 77 -6.38 -0.35 -13.14
CA LEU A 77 -7.34 -0.19 -12.06
C LEU A 77 -7.40 -1.46 -11.18
N LEU A 78 -7.49 -2.64 -11.79
CA LEU A 78 -7.52 -3.91 -11.06
C LEU A 78 -6.25 -4.09 -10.24
N PHE A 79 -5.08 -3.84 -10.84
CA PHE A 79 -3.81 -3.86 -10.13
C PHE A 79 -3.80 -2.90 -8.93
N PHE A 80 -4.28 -1.66 -9.13
CA PHE A 80 -4.36 -0.66 -8.07
C PHE A 80 -5.28 -1.09 -6.92
N ILE A 81 -6.45 -1.68 -7.23
CA ILE A 81 -7.38 -2.19 -6.23
C ILE A 81 -6.71 -3.29 -5.40
N ILE A 82 -6.13 -4.29 -6.05
CA ILE A 82 -5.48 -5.42 -5.36
C ILE A 82 -4.34 -4.93 -4.46
N LYS A 83 -3.51 -4.01 -4.95
CA LYS A 83 -2.48 -3.36 -4.15
C LYS A 83 -3.07 -2.71 -2.89
N THR A 84 -4.09 -1.86 -3.08
CA THR A 84 -4.69 -1.08 -2.00
C THR A 84 -5.32 -1.99 -0.94
N GLU A 85 -6.02 -3.04 -1.37
CA GLU A 85 -6.62 -4.04 -0.47
C GLU A 85 -5.55 -4.81 0.32
N TYR A 86 -4.41 -5.12 -0.30
CA TYR A 86 -3.29 -5.77 0.36
C TYR A 86 -2.61 -4.86 1.40
N GLU A 87 -2.46 -3.57 1.11
CA GLU A 87 -1.81 -2.60 1.99
C GLU A 87 -2.71 -2.12 3.15
N ARG A 88 -4.04 -2.14 2.96
CA ARG A 88 -5.04 -1.63 3.91
C ARG A 88 -4.84 -2.11 5.35
N PRO A 89 -4.64 -3.41 5.66
CA PRO A 89 -4.48 -3.86 7.04
C PRO A 89 -3.28 -3.20 7.75
N LEU A 90 -2.21 -2.89 7.02
CA LEU A 90 -1.03 -2.22 7.56
C LEU A 90 -1.31 -0.74 7.85
N GLU A 91 -2.05 -0.08 6.97
CA GLU A 91 -2.47 1.31 7.14
C GLU A 91 -3.42 1.44 8.34
N GLU A 92 -4.44 0.60 8.43
CA GLU A 92 -5.39 0.57 9.54
C GLU A 92 -4.69 0.31 10.88
N ALA A 93 -3.76 -0.65 10.92
CA ALA A 93 -2.97 -0.92 12.12
C ALA A 93 -2.09 0.28 12.53
N THR A 94 -1.57 1.03 11.55
CA THR A 94 -0.77 2.24 11.81
C THR A 94 -1.66 3.35 12.36
N VAL A 95 -2.80 3.62 11.72
CA VAL A 95 -3.79 4.60 12.19
C VAL A 95 -4.24 4.29 13.61
N LYS A 96 -4.58 3.03 13.90
CA LYS A 96 -5.01 2.61 15.24
C LYS A 96 -3.92 2.85 16.29
N ARG A 97 -2.66 2.54 16.01
CA ARG A 97 -1.54 2.80 16.93
C ARG A 97 -1.34 4.29 17.19
N GLU A 98 -1.43 5.13 16.17
CA GLU A 98 -1.33 6.58 16.35
C GLU A 98 -2.50 7.13 17.16
N GLN A 99 -3.73 6.63 16.92
CA GLN A 99 -4.89 6.96 17.75
C GLN A 99 -4.70 6.53 19.21
N GLU A 100 -4.18 5.34 19.47
CA GLU A 100 -3.88 4.85 20.82
C GLU A 100 -2.83 5.73 21.53
N LYS A 101 -1.78 6.16 20.82
CA LYS A 101 -0.79 7.11 21.37
C LYS A 101 -1.43 8.44 21.73
N ILE A 102 -2.23 9.01 20.83
CA ILE A 102 -2.95 10.26 21.05
C ILE A 102 -3.89 10.13 22.25
N ASN A 103 -4.67 9.06 22.32
CA ASN A 103 -5.56 8.79 23.46
C ASN A 103 -4.80 8.59 24.76
N GLY A 104 -3.62 7.95 24.72
CA GLY A 104 -2.72 7.82 25.86
C GLY A 104 -2.22 9.18 26.35
N ILE A 105 -1.85 10.08 25.44
CA ILE A 105 -1.48 11.46 25.77
C ILE A 105 -2.67 12.15 26.46
N PHE A 106 -3.87 12.12 25.89
CA PHE A 106 -5.03 12.79 26.50
C PHE A 106 -5.47 12.19 27.84
N LYS A 107 -5.31 10.87 28.04
CA LYS A 107 -5.60 10.22 29.33
C LYS A 107 -4.58 10.59 30.41
N ASN A 108 -3.32 10.76 30.03
CA ASN A 108 -2.22 11.03 30.97
C ASN A 108 -1.91 12.52 31.13
N THR A 109 -2.49 13.38 30.30
CA THR A 109 -2.33 14.83 30.40
C THR A 109 -3.49 15.39 31.19
N ASN A 110 -3.22 15.89 32.39
CA ASN A 110 -4.21 16.63 33.15
C ASN A 110 -4.53 17.92 32.39
N ILE A 111 -5.80 18.18 32.09
CA ILE A 111 -6.24 19.40 31.39
C ILE A 111 -5.72 20.66 32.10
N SER A 112 -5.53 20.61 33.43
CA SER A 112 -4.87 21.67 34.22
C SER A 112 -3.46 22.00 33.71
N ASP A 113 -2.69 21.00 33.31
CA ASP A 113 -1.29 21.21 32.89
C ASP A 113 -1.22 21.77 31.47
N ILE A 114 -2.17 21.41 30.59
CA ILE A 114 -2.33 22.01 29.27
C ILE A 114 -2.73 23.49 29.41
N ILE A 115 -3.68 23.79 30.29
CA ILE A 115 -4.13 25.16 30.59
C ILE A 115 -2.96 25.98 31.13
N LYS A 116 -2.18 25.46 32.09
CA LYS A 116 -0.98 26.14 32.61
C LYS A 116 0.06 26.42 31.53
N ILE A 117 0.31 25.48 30.61
CA ILE A 117 1.23 25.71 29.49
C ILE A 117 0.70 26.83 28.58
N TYR A 118 -0.61 26.83 28.30
CA TYR A 118 -1.25 27.84 27.45
C TYR A 118 -1.29 29.23 28.08
N GLU A 119 -1.57 29.32 29.38
CA GLU A 119 -1.57 30.55 30.17
C GLU A 119 -0.15 31.13 30.29
N LYS A 120 0.84 30.27 30.54
CA LYS A 120 2.25 30.65 30.63
C LYS A 120 2.83 31.10 29.28
N ALA A 121 2.37 30.50 28.17
CA ALA A 121 2.74 30.93 26.82
C ALA A 121 2.09 32.25 26.39
N ASN A 122 0.93 32.60 26.96
CA ASN A 122 0.17 33.81 26.63
C ASN A 122 0.23 34.92 27.71
N GLY A 123 1.10 34.77 28.71
CA GLY A 123 1.36 35.80 29.72
C GLY A 123 0.17 36.14 30.62
N LYS A 124 -0.81 35.25 30.75
CA LYS A 124 -1.94 35.42 31.67
C LYS A 124 -1.61 34.66 32.95
N SER A 125 -1.16 35.37 33.98
CA SER A 125 -1.02 34.86 35.36
C SER A 125 -2.17 35.35 36.23
#